data_AF-A0A536UKK9-F1
#
_entry.id   AF-A0A536UKK9-F1
#
_cell.length_a   1.000
_cell.length_b   1.000
_cell.length_c   1.000
_cell.angle_alpha   90.00
_cell.angle_beta   90.00
_cell.angle_gamma   90.00
#
_symmetry.space_group_name_H-M   'P 1'
#
loop_
_entity.id
_entity.type
_entity.pdbx_description
1 polymer ?
#
loop_
_entity_poly.entity_id
_entity_poly.type
_entity_poly.pdbx_seq_one_letter_code
_entity_poly.pdbx_strand_id
1 'polypeptide(L)'
;MARLRIDLPAITQWITAASLQHPHDLVGEITARTGLSRASAHKAIKRLVDAQWLASDGTPRRPRHRPGALRQVVQRYTLAGLQEDLPWSRDFAPYFTLPAQVARMAQHAFTELLNNAIDHSEGTSVAVSMRQTPSHVQLLVSDDGRGLFDKINEAFDIADPALAVLELSKGKLTSQPDRHTGRGLYFSSKLADVFDLQANATAYQQRGWDHTSSLRDRPGRRGTSVFIGIALDTRRTLDEVLRAHSLDGEGYGFERTVVPMRLL
;
A
#
# COMPACT_ATOMS: atom_id res chain seq x y z
N MET A 1 -3.01 -38.57 13.44
CA MET A 1 -3.33 -37.31 12.73
C MET A 1 -2.30 -36.25 13.11
N ALA A 2 -1.63 -35.63 12.13
CA ALA A 2 -0.70 -34.54 12.38
C ALA A 2 -1.44 -33.31 12.94
N ARG A 3 -0.91 -32.70 14.00
CA ARG A 3 -1.52 -31.51 14.61
C ARG A 3 -1.18 -30.29 13.75
N LEU A 4 -2.18 -29.74 13.05
CA LEU A 4 -2.02 -28.50 12.28
C LEU A 4 -1.49 -27.37 13.18
N ARG A 5 -0.45 -26.68 12.69
CA ARG A 5 0.23 -25.58 13.41
C ARG A 5 -0.51 -24.26 13.15
N ILE A 6 -0.65 -23.45 14.19
CA ILE A 6 -1.23 -22.10 14.07
C ILE A 6 -0.26 -21.19 13.33
N ASP A 7 -0.61 -20.81 12.10
CA ASP A 7 0.11 -19.83 11.28
C ASP A 7 -0.54 -18.44 11.44
N LEU A 8 -0.01 -17.65 12.38
CA LEU A 8 -0.53 -16.29 12.61
C LEU A 8 -0.34 -15.36 11.41
N PRO A 9 0.84 -15.31 10.74
CA PRO A 9 1.02 -14.50 9.55
C PRO A 9 -0.06 -14.74 8.48
N ALA A 10 -0.42 -15.99 8.22
CA ALA A 10 -1.50 -16.32 7.27
C ALA A 10 -2.87 -15.81 7.76
N ILE A 11 -3.18 -15.98 9.06
CA ILE A 11 -4.45 -15.53 9.64
C ILE A 11 -4.57 -13.99 9.62
N THR A 12 -3.49 -13.26 9.90
CA THR A 12 -3.51 -11.79 9.98
C THR A 12 -3.88 -11.10 8.67
N GLN A 13 -3.73 -11.78 7.52
CA GLN A 13 -4.06 -11.22 6.21
C GLN A 13 -5.57 -10.98 6.01
N TRP A 14 -6.43 -11.69 6.76
CA TRP A 14 -7.89 -11.63 6.60
C TRP A 14 -8.65 -11.47 7.92
N ILE A 15 -7.99 -11.56 9.07
CA ILE A 15 -8.66 -11.52 10.38
C ILE A 15 -9.39 -10.21 10.66
N THR A 16 -8.86 -9.08 10.16
CA THR A 16 -9.50 -7.76 10.32
C THR A 16 -10.91 -7.78 9.75
N ALA A 17 -11.04 -8.21 8.49
CA ALA A 17 -12.33 -8.30 7.81
C ALA A 17 -13.25 -9.32 8.47
N ALA A 18 -12.72 -10.52 8.77
CA ALA A 18 -13.51 -11.57 9.41
C ALA A 18 -14.05 -11.15 10.78
N SER A 19 -13.31 -10.40 11.58
CA SER A 19 -13.78 -9.93 12.90
C SER A 19 -14.87 -8.85 12.83
N LEU A 20 -14.96 -8.08 11.73
CA LEU A 20 -16.08 -7.16 11.51
C LEU A 20 -17.33 -7.87 10.97
N GLN A 21 -17.13 -8.86 10.10
CA GLN A 21 -18.22 -9.61 9.48
C GLN A 21 -18.82 -10.67 10.43
N HIS A 22 -17.98 -11.28 11.27
CA HIS A 22 -18.35 -12.39 12.17
C HIS A 22 -17.90 -12.13 13.62
N PRO A 23 -18.35 -11.04 14.27
CA PRO A 23 -17.86 -10.63 15.58
C PRO A 23 -18.14 -11.65 16.70
N HIS A 24 -19.12 -12.55 16.50
CA HIS A 24 -19.55 -13.56 17.47
C HIS A 24 -19.13 -15.00 17.12
N ASP A 25 -18.58 -15.26 15.93
CA ASP A 25 -18.18 -16.61 15.49
C ASP A 25 -16.82 -16.66 14.79
N LEU A 26 -15.86 -15.90 15.32
CA LEU A 26 -14.51 -15.90 14.77
C LEU A 26 -13.80 -17.26 14.91
N VAL A 27 -14.21 -18.09 15.87
CA VAL A 27 -13.72 -19.46 16.03
C VAL A 27 -14.15 -20.33 14.84
N GLY A 28 -15.43 -20.23 14.43
CA GLY A 28 -15.96 -20.91 13.25
C GLY A 28 -15.20 -20.51 11.99
N GLU A 29 -15.02 -19.20 11.78
CA GLU A 29 -14.27 -18.66 10.64
C GLU A 29 -12.82 -19.17 10.58
N ILE A 30 -12.10 -19.17 11.71
CA ILE A 30 -10.73 -19.68 11.76
C ILE A 30 -10.70 -21.18 11.46
N THR A 31 -11.59 -21.97 12.06
CA THR A 31 -11.65 -23.41 11.79
C THR A 31 -11.95 -23.70 10.31
N ALA A 32 -12.92 -23.00 9.72
CA ALA A 32 -13.32 -23.19 8.33
C ALA A 32 -12.18 -22.86 7.35
N ARG A 33 -11.46 -21.75 7.56
CA ARG A 33 -10.41 -21.29 6.64
C ARG A 33 -9.07 -21.99 6.80
N THR A 34 -8.79 -22.54 7.99
CA THR A 34 -7.45 -23.08 8.31
C THR A 34 -7.43 -24.58 8.59
N GLY A 35 -8.60 -25.22 8.76
CA GLY A 35 -8.70 -26.62 9.19
C GLY A 35 -8.30 -26.87 10.65
N LEU A 36 -8.00 -25.82 11.43
CA LEU A 36 -7.66 -25.95 12.85
C LEU A 36 -8.86 -26.45 13.65
N SER A 37 -8.61 -27.30 14.65
CA SER A 37 -9.63 -27.65 15.64
C SER A 37 -10.10 -26.41 16.42
N ARG A 38 -11.33 -26.43 16.94
CA ARG A 38 -11.88 -25.31 17.75
C ARG A 38 -10.95 -24.91 18.90
N ALA A 39 -10.33 -25.87 19.57
CA ALA A 39 -9.36 -25.61 20.64
C ALA A 39 -8.12 -24.85 20.14
N SER A 40 -7.60 -25.19 18.97
CA SER A 40 -6.49 -24.45 18.35
C SER A 40 -6.93 -23.07 17.83
N ALA A 41 -8.15 -22.94 17.32
CA ALA A 41 -8.72 -21.65 16.93
C ALA A 41 -8.88 -20.69 18.13
N HIS A 42 -9.34 -21.17 19.29
CA HIS A 42 -9.36 -20.38 20.53
C HIS A 42 -7.95 -19.92 20.94
N LYS A 43 -6.95 -20.80 20.84
CA LYS A 43 -5.54 -20.43 21.09
C LYS A 43 -5.04 -19.38 20.10
N ALA A 44 -5.44 -19.47 18.82
CA ALA A 44 -5.09 -18.48 17.81
C ALA A 44 -5.71 -17.11 18.14
N ILE A 45 -6.99 -17.06 18.49
CA ILE A 45 -7.68 -15.83 18.93
C ILE A 45 -6.96 -15.21 20.12
N LYS A 46 -6.64 -15.99 21.16
CA LYS A 46 -5.90 -15.48 22.32
C LYS A 46 -4.58 -14.83 21.90
N ARG A 47 -3.80 -15.50 21.05
CA ARG A 47 -2.53 -14.95 20.54
C ARG A 47 -2.73 -13.69 19.70
N LEU A 48 -3.81 -13.60 18.92
CA LEU A 48 -4.16 -12.42 18.13
C LEU A 48 -4.58 -11.23 19.00
N VAL A 49 -5.26 -11.49 20.13
CA VAL A 49 -5.59 -10.48 21.14
C VAL A 49 -4.33 -9.99 21.85
N ASP A 50 -3.50 -10.92 22.31
CA ASP A 50 -2.22 -10.60 22.99
C ASP A 50 -1.29 -9.80 22.05
N ALA A 51 -1.35 -10.05 20.73
CA ALA A 51 -0.60 -9.32 19.70
C ALA A 51 -1.34 -8.09 19.12
N GLN A 52 -2.46 -7.68 19.71
CA GLN A 52 -3.25 -6.49 19.32
C GLN A 52 -3.87 -6.49 17.90
N TRP A 53 -3.95 -7.64 17.23
CA TRP A 53 -4.71 -7.80 15.99
C TRP A 53 -6.22 -7.86 16.24
N LEU A 54 -6.60 -8.34 17.41
CA LEU A 54 -7.98 -8.37 17.88
C LEU A 54 -8.09 -7.65 19.23
N ALA A 55 -9.25 -7.07 19.47
CA ALA A 55 -9.70 -6.74 20.81
C ALA A 55 -10.88 -7.64 21.16
N SER A 56 -10.98 -8.03 22.43
CA SER A 56 -12.12 -8.80 22.94
C SER A 56 -12.92 -7.95 23.90
N ASP A 57 -14.23 -7.92 23.70
CA ASP A 57 -15.22 -7.40 24.63
C ASP A 57 -16.30 -8.46 24.92
N GLY A 58 -17.24 -8.13 25.80
CA GLY A 58 -18.31 -9.05 26.21
C GLY A 58 -17.96 -9.92 27.42
N THR A 59 -18.67 -11.04 27.56
CA THR A 59 -18.54 -11.95 28.72
C THR A 59 -17.79 -13.22 28.33
N PRO A 60 -17.19 -13.96 29.28
CA PRO A 60 -16.55 -15.25 28.97
C PRO A 60 -17.48 -16.26 28.25
N ARG A 61 -18.79 -16.17 28.47
CA ARG A 61 -19.80 -17.03 27.83
C ARG A 61 -20.24 -16.54 26.44
N ARG A 62 -20.06 -15.25 26.15
CA ARG A 62 -20.39 -14.61 24.87
C ARG A 62 -19.29 -13.61 24.53
N PRO A 63 -18.09 -14.10 24.17
CA PRO A 63 -17.02 -13.22 23.75
C PRO A 63 -17.41 -12.57 22.43
N ARG A 64 -17.04 -11.31 22.28
CA ARG A 64 -17.16 -10.58 21.02
C ARG A 64 -15.78 -10.09 20.64
N HIS A 65 -15.37 -10.42 19.43
CA HIS A 65 -14.06 -10.05 18.90
C HIS A 65 -14.24 -8.97 17.84
N ARG A 66 -13.41 -7.94 17.91
CA ARG A 66 -13.37 -6.84 16.94
C ARG A 66 -11.93 -6.58 16.52
N PRO A 67 -11.68 -5.85 15.43
CA PRO A 67 -10.33 -5.46 15.06
C PRO A 67 -9.62 -4.73 16.21
N GLY A 68 -8.35 -5.06 16.42
CA GLY A 68 -7.47 -4.40 17.37
C GLY A 68 -6.82 -3.13 16.80
N ALA A 69 -5.71 -2.72 17.41
CA ALA A 69 -4.90 -1.60 16.95
C ALA A 69 -4.09 -1.95 15.70
N LEU A 70 -3.74 -3.24 15.54
CA LEU A 70 -3.17 -3.76 14.30
C LEU A 70 -4.28 -4.23 13.38
N ARG A 71 -4.24 -3.75 12.14
CA ARG A 71 -5.20 -4.12 11.10
C ARG A 71 -4.46 -4.39 9.81
N GLN A 72 -4.93 -5.37 9.07
CA GLN A 72 -4.38 -5.70 7.76
C GLN A 72 -5.48 -6.28 6.88
N VAL A 73 -5.42 -5.88 5.61
CA VAL A 73 -6.20 -6.46 4.53
C VAL A 73 -5.25 -6.71 3.38
N VAL A 74 -5.32 -7.90 2.80
CA VAL A 74 -4.60 -8.29 1.59
C VAL A 74 -5.60 -8.75 0.55
N GLN A 75 -5.53 -8.19 -0.64
CA GLN A 75 -6.35 -8.58 -1.78
C GLN A 75 -5.48 -8.80 -3.02
N ARG A 76 -5.98 -9.63 -3.93
CA ARG A 76 -5.39 -9.84 -5.25
C ARG A 76 -6.47 -9.66 -6.30
N TYR A 77 -6.16 -8.89 -7.33
CA TYR A 77 -7.06 -8.61 -8.43
C TYR A 77 -6.44 -9.06 -9.75
N THR A 78 -7.28 -9.51 -10.67
CA THR A 78 -6.94 -9.58 -12.10
C THR A 78 -6.99 -8.16 -12.66
N LEU A 79 -5.99 -7.77 -13.44
CA LEU A 79 -5.92 -6.41 -13.99
C LEU A 79 -6.90 -6.17 -15.13
N ALA A 80 -7.20 -7.20 -15.93
CA ALA A 80 -8.12 -7.09 -17.05
C ALA A 80 -9.54 -6.70 -16.57
N GLY A 81 -10.00 -5.51 -16.98
CA GLY A 81 -11.33 -4.99 -16.64
C GLY A 81 -11.50 -4.51 -15.20
N LEU A 82 -10.41 -4.40 -14.44
CA LEU A 82 -10.45 -3.85 -13.09
C LEU A 82 -10.78 -2.34 -13.13
N GLN A 83 -11.78 -1.94 -12.35
CA GLN A 83 -12.08 -0.54 -12.09
C GLN A 83 -11.38 -0.12 -10.80
N GLU A 84 -10.70 1.01 -10.82
CA GLU A 84 -9.79 1.47 -9.76
C GLU A 84 -10.49 1.96 -8.48
N ASP A 85 -11.73 2.41 -8.60
CA ASP A 85 -12.50 3.09 -7.54
C ASP A 85 -13.18 2.09 -6.57
N LEU A 86 -13.56 0.92 -7.07
CA LEU A 86 -14.24 -0.12 -6.30
C LEU A 86 -13.35 -0.79 -5.23
N PRO A 87 -12.09 -1.17 -5.50
CA PRO A 87 -11.24 -1.83 -4.51
C PRO A 87 -11.08 -1.02 -3.23
N TRP A 88 -10.81 0.28 -3.31
CA TRP A 88 -10.64 1.12 -2.12
C TRP A 88 -11.91 1.13 -1.25
N SER A 89 -13.04 1.50 -1.84
CA SER A 89 -14.29 1.73 -1.12
C SER A 89 -14.88 0.45 -0.53
N ARG A 90 -14.77 -0.68 -1.24
CA ARG A 90 -15.35 -1.96 -0.84
C ARG A 90 -14.43 -2.79 0.04
N ASP A 91 -13.17 -2.90 -0.36
CA ASP A 91 -12.28 -3.94 0.18
C ASP A 91 -11.30 -3.42 1.21
N PHE A 92 -11.06 -2.10 1.28
CA PHE A 92 -10.06 -1.52 2.19
C PHE A 92 -10.67 -0.54 3.19
N ALA A 93 -11.26 0.57 2.73
CA ALA A 93 -11.71 1.67 3.59
C ALA A 93 -12.56 1.24 4.81
N PRO A 94 -13.52 0.29 4.70
CA PRO A 94 -14.34 -0.12 5.84
C PRO A 94 -13.57 -0.82 6.98
N TYR A 95 -12.36 -1.32 6.70
CA TYR A 95 -11.60 -2.15 7.63
C TYR A 95 -10.56 -1.38 8.43
N PHE A 96 -10.32 -0.11 8.11
CA PHE A 96 -9.34 0.74 8.78
C PHE A 96 -10.02 1.86 9.58
N THR A 97 -9.32 2.36 10.59
CA THR A 97 -9.77 3.51 11.38
C THR A 97 -8.65 4.53 11.37
N LEU A 98 -8.70 5.41 10.37
CA LEU A 98 -7.67 6.41 10.09
C LEU A 98 -8.22 7.81 10.40
N PRO A 99 -7.37 8.74 10.88
CA PRO A 99 -7.71 10.16 10.87
C PRO A 99 -8.13 10.61 9.47
N ALA A 100 -9.13 11.49 9.37
CA ALA A 100 -9.73 11.86 8.09
C ALA A 100 -8.70 12.34 7.05
N GLN A 101 -7.71 13.11 7.49
CA GLN A 101 -6.62 13.59 6.64
C GLN A 101 -5.78 12.44 6.09
N VAL A 102 -5.38 11.52 6.95
CA VAL A 102 -4.59 10.33 6.58
C VAL A 102 -5.40 9.40 5.68
N ALA A 103 -6.71 9.26 5.90
CA ALA A 103 -7.59 8.48 5.03
C ALA A 103 -7.60 9.03 3.59
N ARG A 104 -7.67 10.36 3.42
CA ARG A 104 -7.60 11.00 2.10
C ARG A 104 -6.25 10.79 1.41
N MET A 105 -5.15 10.93 2.16
CA MET A 105 -3.80 10.69 1.62
C MET A 105 -3.64 9.22 1.19
N ALA A 106 -4.09 8.28 2.02
CA ALA A 106 -4.05 6.85 1.73
C ALA A 106 -4.93 6.49 0.53
N GLN A 107 -6.13 7.05 0.41
CA GLN A 107 -7.01 6.86 -0.75
C GLN A 107 -6.37 7.35 -2.04
N HIS A 108 -5.79 8.56 -2.02
CA HIS A 108 -5.11 9.11 -3.18
C HIS A 108 -3.95 8.21 -3.61
N ALA A 109 -3.04 7.88 -2.68
CA ALA A 109 -1.93 6.97 -2.95
C ALA A 109 -2.40 5.59 -3.46
N PHE A 110 -3.44 5.02 -2.86
CA PHE A 110 -4.02 3.75 -3.30
C PHE A 110 -4.47 3.82 -4.76
N THR A 111 -5.24 4.86 -5.10
CA THR A 111 -5.83 5.02 -6.43
C THR A 111 -4.74 5.23 -7.48
N GLU A 112 -3.77 6.10 -7.20
CA GLU A 112 -2.64 6.35 -8.10
C GLU A 112 -1.80 5.09 -8.34
N LEU A 113 -1.50 4.32 -7.29
CA LEU A 113 -0.72 3.09 -7.44
C LEU A 113 -1.48 2.00 -8.18
N LEU A 114 -2.79 1.88 -7.95
CA LEU A 114 -3.61 0.89 -8.65
C LEU A 114 -3.79 1.25 -10.13
N ASN A 115 -4.01 2.52 -10.45
CA ASN A 115 -4.06 3.01 -11.83
C ASN A 115 -2.76 2.74 -12.57
N ASN A 116 -1.61 3.01 -11.93
CA ASN A 116 -0.33 2.67 -12.53
C ASN A 116 -0.21 1.17 -12.87
N ALA A 117 -0.73 0.29 -12.00
CA ALA A 117 -0.73 -1.15 -12.27
C ALA A 117 -1.68 -1.50 -13.43
N ILE A 118 -2.87 -0.91 -13.50
CA ILE A 118 -3.87 -1.16 -14.56
C ILE A 118 -3.37 -0.66 -15.92
N ASP A 119 -2.93 0.59 -16.01
CA ASP A 119 -2.65 1.25 -17.27
C ASP A 119 -1.24 0.99 -17.81
N HIS A 120 -0.28 0.62 -16.94
CA HIS A 120 1.15 0.62 -17.30
C HIS A 120 1.91 -0.67 -17.00
N SER A 121 1.41 -1.58 -16.16
CA SER A 121 2.18 -2.77 -15.78
C SER A 121 2.39 -3.76 -16.94
N GLU A 122 1.45 -3.84 -17.88
CA GLU A 122 1.36 -4.93 -18.88
C GLU A 122 1.38 -6.33 -18.21
N GLY A 123 0.92 -6.39 -16.96
CA GLY A 123 0.78 -7.61 -16.17
C GLY A 123 -0.59 -8.25 -16.28
N THR A 124 -0.80 -9.31 -15.49
CA THR A 124 -2.08 -10.02 -15.38
C THR A 124 -2.74 -9.84 -14.02
N SER A 125 -1.95 -9.56 -12.99
CA SER A 125 -2.45 -9.48 -11.62
C SER A 125 -1.75 -8.41 -10.79
N VAL A 126 -2.48 -7.91 -9.79
CA VAL A 126 -1.95 -6.99 -8.78
C VAL A 126 -2.34 -7.47 -7.39
N ALA A 127 -1.38 -7.48 -6.48
CA ALA A 127 -1.59 -7.71 -5.06
C ALA A 127 -1.54 -6.37 -4.32
N VAL A 128 -2.56 -6.12 -3.50
CA VAL A 128 -2.64 -4.93 -2.66
C VAL A 128 -2.71 -5.37 -1.20
N SER A 129 -1.79 -4.85 -0.40
CA SER A 129 -1.74 -5.07 1.04
C SER A 129 -1.75 -3.72 1.74
N MET A 130 -2.73 -3.51 2.61
CA MET A 130 -2.78 -2.33 3.47
C MET A 130 -2.73 -2.78 4.92
N ARG A 131 -1.94 -2.10 5.73
CA ARG A 131 -1.74 -2.39 7.15
C ARG A 131 -1.79 -1.10 7.95
N GLN A 132 -2.48 -1.15 9.09
CA GLN A 132 -2.44 -0.10 10.10
C GLN A 132 -1.73 -0.63 11.34
N THR A 133 -0.82 0.19 11.86
CA THR A 133 -0.19 0.05 13.17
C THR A 133 -0.66 1.18 14.07
N PRO A 134 -0.28 1.24 15.36
CA PRO A 134 -0.65 2.35 16.23
C PRO A 134 -0.12 3.71 15.76
N SER A 135 0.94 3.73 14.93
CA SER A 135 1.61 4.96 14.51
C SER A 135 1.58 5.21 13.00
N HIS A 136 1.30 4.20 12.17
CA HIS A 136 1.36 4.35 10.71
C HIS A 136 0.23 3.61 10.00
N VAL A 137 -0.13 4.12 8.83
CA VAL A 137 -0.76 3.34 7.76
C VAL A 137 0.28 3.00 6.70
N GLN A 138 0.25 1.78 6.22
CA GLN A 138 1.21 1.21 5.28
C GLN A 138 0.45 0.60 4.12
N LEU A 139 0.82 0.94 2.90
CA LEU A 139 0.25 0.45 1.66
C LEU A 139 1.35 -0.18 0.83
N LEU A 140 1.10 -1.37 0.30
CA LEU A 140 1.95 -2.06 -0.66
C LEU A 140 1.08 -2.46 -1.86
N VAL A 141 1.45 -2.01 -3.05
CA VAL A 141 0.85 -2.42 -4.32
C VAL A 141 1.93 -3.10 -5.15
N SER A 142 1.66 -4.31 -5.64
CA SER A 142 2.64 -5.15 -6.33
C SER A 142 2.01 -5.82 -7.54
N ASP A 143 2.42 -5.43 -8.74
CA ASP A 143 2.02 -6.06 -10.01
C ASP A 143 3.05 -7.11 -10.48
N ASP A 144 2.61 -8.00 -11.37
CA ASP A 144 3.44 -9.02 -12.03
C ASP A 144 3.86 -8.61 -13.47
N GLY A 145 3.81 -7.31 -13.74
CA GLY A 145 4.05 -6.71 -15.04
C GLY A 145 5.50 -6.72 -15.47
N ARG A 146 5.83 -5.92 -16.49
CA ARG A 146 7.20 -5.82 -17.01
C ARG A 146 8.16 -5.05 -16.11
N GLY A 147 7.65 -4.24 -15.17
CA GLY A 147 8.44 -3.38 -14.30
C GLY A 147 8.54 -1.94 -14.81
N LEU A 148 8.43 -0.98 -13.89
CA LEU A 148 8.39 0.45 -14.19
C LEU A 148 9.65 0.95 -14.90
N PHE A 149 10.84 0.57 -14.44
CA PHE A 149 12.09 1.03 -15.04
C PHE A 149 12.27 0.51 -16.47
N ASP A 150 11.92 -0.74 -16.74
CA ASP A 150 11.95 -1.30 -18.10
C ASP A 150 11.00 -0.55 -19.04
N LYS A 151 9.84 -0.09 -18.54
CA LYS A 151 8.89 0.73 -19.32
C LYS A 151 9.45 2.13 -19.60
N ILE A 152 10.07 2.76 -18.59
CA ILE A 152 10.69 4.08 -18.73
C ILE A 152 11.86 4.04 -19.71
N ASN A 153 12.73 3.05 -19.57
CA ASN A 153 13.92 2.90 -20.42
C ASN A 153 13.52 2.77 -21.90
N GLU A 154 12.49 1.98 -22.21
CA GLU A 154 11.96 1.85 -23.58
C GLU A 154 11.30 3.15 -24.07
N ALA A 155 10.45 3.78 -23.26
CA ALA A 155 9.66 4.93 -23.69
C ALA A 155 10.49 6.22 -23.86
N PHE A 156 11.62 6.34 -23.15
CA PHE A 156 12.41 7.58 -23.09
C PHE A 156 13.87 7.40 -23.55
N ASP A 157 14.23 6.22 -24.07
CA ASP A 157 15.61 5.87 -24.48
C ASP A 157 16.65 6.13 -23.38
N ILE A 158 16.27 5.80 -22.14
CA ILE A 158 17.10 5.99 -20.95
C ILE A 158 17.80 4.67 -20.63
N ALA A 159 19.09 4.58 -20.95
CA ALA A 159 19.89 3.40 -20.63
C ALA A 159 20.35 3.35 -19.16
N ASP A 160 20.41 4.50 -18.48
CA ASP A 160 20.89 4.62 -17.09
C ASP A 160 19.72 4.62 -16.09
N PRO A 161 19.61 3.60 -15.21
CA PRO A 161 18.61 3.56 -14.14
C PRO A 161 18.61 4.79 -13.22
N ALA A 162 19.76 5.45 -13.01
CA ALA A 162 19.84 6.68 -12.23
C ALA A 162 19.13 7.85 -12.92
N LEU A 163 19.21 7.93 -14.25
CA LEU A 163 18.49 8.91 -15.06
C LEU A 163 16.98 8.62 -15.07
N ALA A 164 16.57 7.35 -15.11
CA ALA A 164 15.15 6.98 -15.02
C ALA A 164 14.54 7.40 -13.67
N VAL A 165 15.29 7.24 -12.58
CA VAL A 165 14.92 7.76 -11.25
C VAL A 165 14.85 9.29 -11.24
N LEU A 166 15.80 9.97 -11.89
CA LEU A 166 15.77 11.42 -12.01
C LEU A 166 14.51 11.90 -12.74
N GLU A 167 14.14 11.25 -13.85
CA GLU A 167 12.91 11.58 -14.57
C GLU A 167 11.65 11.32 -13.75
N LEU A 168 11.59 10.23 -12.99
CA LEU A 168 10.50 9.99 -12.03
C LEU A 168 10.43 11.09 -10.97
N SER A 169 11.58 11.56 -10.49
CA SER A 169 11.66 12.64 -9.50
C SER A 169 11.17 13.99 -10.03
N LYS A 170 11.07 14.17 -11.36
CA LYS A 170 10.47 15.37 -11.98
C LYS A 170 8.93 15.33 -11.99
N GLY A 171 8.32 14.16 -11.81
CA GLY A 171 6.87 14.02 -11.66
C GLY A 171 6.01 14.40 -12.87
N LYS A 172 6.61 14.47 -14.07
CA LYS A 172 5.89 14.71 -15.35
C LYS A 172 6.01 13.52 -16.32
N LEU A 173 6.56 12.41 -15.86
CA LEU A 173 6.88 11.28 -16.71
C LEU A 173 5.64 10.39 -16.92
N THR A 174 5.16 10.32 -18.16
CA THR A 174 4.02 9.50 -18.56
C THR A 174 4.25 8.92 -19.95
N SER A 175 3.94 7.64 -20.14
CA SER A 175 3.95 7.00 -21.47
C SER A 175 2.59 7.12 -22.18
N GLN A 176 1.59 7.72 -21.53
CA GLN A 176 0.24 7.94 -22.05
C GLN A 176 -0.26 9.35 -21.66
N PRO A 177 0.27 10.41 -22.29
CA PRO A 177 -0.02 11.81 -21.91
C PRO A 177 -1.51 12.19 -22.06
N ASP A 178 -2.24 11.53 -22.96
CA ASP A 178 -3.67 11.78 -23.17
C ASP A 178 -4.55 11.24 -22.02
N ARG A 179 -4.01 10.34 -21.18
CA ARG A 179 -4.74 9.66 -20.09
C ARG A 179 -4.17 9.95 -18.71
N HIS A 180 -2.86 10.13 -18.61
CA HIS A 180 -2.16 10.31 -17.33
C HIS A 180 -1.20 11.48 -17.38
N THR A 181 -1.27 12.33 -16.35
CA THR A 181 -0.39 13.49 -16.22
C THR A 181 1.03 13.15 -15.75
N GLY A 182 1.31 11.89 -15.40
CA GLY A 182 2.61 11.43 -14.88
C GLY A 182 2.93 11.85 -13.44
N ARG A 183 1.93 12.38 -12.71
CA ARG A 183 2.10 13.03 -11.40
C ARG A 183 1.85 12.11 -10.20
N GLY A 184 1.15 10.98 -10.42
CA GLY A 184 0.65 10.11 -9.37
C GLY A 184 1.71 9.57 -8.42
N LEU A 185 2.76 8.94 -8.98
CA LEU A 185 3.88 8.42 -8.19
C LEU A 185 4.63 9.54 -7.47
N TYR A 186 4.79 10.69 -8.11
CA TYR A 186 5.48 11.83 -7.53
C TYR A 186 4.76 12.32 -6.28
N PHE A 187 3.48 12.67 -6.39
CA PHE A 187 2.72 13.14 -5.22
C PHE A 187 2.59 12.06 -4.14
N SER A 188 2.38 10.80 -4.54
CA SER A 188 2.39 9.66 -3.60
C SER A 188 3.68 9.58 -2.78
N SER A 189 4.84 9.83 -3.41
CA SER A 189 6.13 9.87 -2.70
C SER A 189 6.30 11.07 -1.76
N LYS A 190 5.61 12.21 -2.01
CA LYS A 190 5.65 13.39 -1.15
C LYS A 190 4.70 13.30 0.04
N LEU A 191 3.62 12.54 -0.11
CA LEU A 191 2.69 12.24 0.99
C LEU A 191 3.29 11.27 2.01
N ALA A 192 4.23 10.42 1.58
CA ALA A 192 4.79 9.35 2.40
C ALA A 192 5.89 9.81 3.36
N ASP A 193 5.99 9.20 4.54
CA ASP A 193 7.19 9.19 5.37
C ASP A 193 8.22 8.19 4.84
N VAL A 194 7.72 7.11 4.23
CA VAL A 194 8.52 5.99 3.73
C VAL A 194 7.98 5.65 2.36
N PHE A 195 8.78 5.86 1.33
CA PHE A 195 8.45 5.47 -0.04
C PHE A 195 9.53 4.53 -0.56
N ASP A 196 9.16 3.29 -0.87
CA ASP A 196 10.04 2.33 -1.51
C ASP A 196 9.39 1.86 -2.82
N LEU A 197 10.13 1.97 -3.91
CA LEU A 197 9.72 1.48 -5.22
C LEU A 197 10.75 0.45 -5.66
N GLN A 198 10.30 -0.76 -5.91
CA GLN A 198 11.12 -1.81 -6.48
C GLN A 198 10.50 -2.25 -7.80
N ALA A 199 11.26 -2.20 -8.89
CA ALA A 199 10.87 -2.82 -10.14
C ALA A 199 12.00 -3.72 -10.63
N ASN A 200 11.68 -4.99 -10.84
CA ASN A 200 12.66 -6.01 -11.20
C ASN A 200 13.87 -6.00 -10.22
N ALA A 201 15.09 -5.86 -10.75
CA ALA A 201 16.32 -5.83 -9.96
C ALA A 201 16.63 -4.45 -9.36
N THR A 202 15.84 -3.41 -9.65
CA THR A 202 16.16 -2.03 -9.28
C THR A 202 15.22 -1.53 -8.18
N ALA A 203 15.80 -0.98 -7.12
CA ALA A 203 15.07 -0.40 -6.00
C ALA A 203 15.43 1.07 -5.79
N TYR A 204 14.40 1.91 -5.72
CA TYR A 204 14.44 3.31 -5.34
C TYR A 204 13.80 3.49 -3.97
N GLN A 205 14.46 4.24 -3.09
CA GLN A 205 13.97 4.50 -1.75
C GLN A 205 14.08 5.99 -1.43
N GLN A 206 13.00 6.57 -0.91
CA GLN A 206 12.93 7.91 -0.36
C GLN A 206 12.38 7.84 1.08
N ARG A 207 12.91 8.69 1.96
CA ARG A 207 12.42 8.85 3.33
C ARG A 207 12.02 10.30 3.53
N GLY A 208 10.89 10.57 4.18
CA GLY A 208 10.36 11.92 4.35
C GLY A 208 11.27 12.82 5.19
N TRP A 209 12.11 12.22 6.05
CA TRP A 209 13.09 12.93 6.89
C TRP A 209 14.49 13.04 6.27
N ASP A 210 14.72 12.40 5.13
CA ASP A 210 16.01 12.39 4.46
C ASP A 210 15.82 12.82 3.01
N HIS A 211 16.36 13.98 2.65
CA HIS A 211 16.32 14.46 1.27
C HIS A 211 17.19 13.63 0.32
N THR A 212 17.88 12.59 0.83
CA THR A 212 18.61 11.65 0.01
C THR A 212 17.73 10.48 -0.42
N SER A 213 17.74 10.21 -1.73
CA SER A 213 17.21 8.97 -2.29
C SER A 213 18.35 8.00 -2.57
N SER A 214 18.12 6.70 -2.38
CA SER A 214 19.10 5.66 -2.73
C SER A 214 18.58 4.75 -3.82
N LEU A 215 19.41 4.52 -4.84
CA LEU A 215 19.23 3.48 -5.84
C LEU A 215 20.07 2.26 -5.46
N ARG A 216 19.48 1.06 -5.52
CA ARG A 216 20.19 -0.20 -5.20
C ARG A 216 19.72 -1.31 -6.12
N ASP A 217 20.65 -2.16 -6.51
CA ASP A 217 20.31 -3.46 -7.06
C ASP A 217 19.84 -4.39 -5.93
N ARG A 218 18.68 -5.02 -6.11
CA ARG A 218 18.13 -5.99 -5.18
C ARG A 218 17.55 -7.18 -5.94
N PRO A 219 17.74 -8.42 -5.46
CA PRO A 219 17.01 -9.56 -5.99
C PRO A 219 15.51 -9.27 -5.92
N GLY A 220 14.84 -9.28 -7.06
CA GLY A 220 13.43 -8.94 -7.17
C GLY A 220 12.70 -9.89 -8.10
N ARG A 221 11.38 -9.96 -7.90
CA ARG A 221 10.49 -10.63 -8.84
C ARG A 221 10.17 -9.66 -9.97
N ARG A 222 9.87 -10.21 -11.15
CA ARG A 222 9.36 -9.43 -12.27
C ARG A 222 8.12 -8.62 -11.86
N GLY A 223 8.07 -7.36 -12.29
CA GLY A 223 6.96 -6.44 -11.99
C GLY A 223 7.40 -5.23 -11.18
N THR A 224 6.42 -4.43 -10.74
CA THR A 224 6.65 -3.25 -9.88
C THR A 224 5.99 -3.47 -8.52
N SER A 225 6.68 -3.07 -7.45
CA SER A 225 6.18 -3.06 -6.08
C SER A 225 6.44 -1.68 -5.46
N VAL A 226 5.39 -1.01 -5.03
CA VAL A 226 5.47 0.30 -4.38
C VAL A 226 4.93 0.20 -2.95
N PHE A 227 5.77 0.56 -1.99
CA PHE A 227 5.45 0.66 -0.57
C PHE A 227 5.37 2.12 -0.15
N ILE A 228 4.30 2.46 0.57
CA ILE A 228 4.05 3.78 1.14
C ILE A 228 3.75 3.61 2.62
N GLY A 229 4.47 4.32 3.49
CA GLY A 229 4.16 4.48 4.90
C GLY A 229 3.82 5.93 5.20
N ILE A 230 2.69 6.17 5.88
CA ILE A 230 2.23 7.49 6.33
C ILE A 230 1.98 7.43 7.83
N ALA A 231 2.60 8.34 8.58
CA ALA A 231 2.37 8.48 10.02
C ALA A 231 0.93 8.93 10.31
N LEU A 232 0.29 8.32 11.30
CA LEU A 232 -1.10 8.62 11.66
C LEU A 232 -1.24 10.02 12.30
N ASP A 233 -0.17 10.57 12.86
CA ASP A 233 -0.10 11.89 13.49
C ASP A 233 0.51 12.97 12.57
N THR A 234 0.67 12.66 11.27
CA THR A 234 1.20 13.61 10.29
C THR A 234 0.38 14.90 10.25
N ARG A 235 1.08 16.03 10.15
CA ARG A 235 0.47 17.36 9.95
C ARG A 235 0.29 17.70 8.47
N ARG A 236 0.91 16.94 7.56
CA ARG A 236 0.80 17.14 6.13
C ARG A 236 -0.63 16.85 5.67
N THR A 237 -1.13 17.64 4.75
CA THR A 237 -2.39 17.37 4.06
C THR A 237 -2.15 17.11 2.58
N LEU A 238 -3.07 16.36 1.96
CA LEU A 238 -3.06 16.15 0.50
C LEU A 238 -3.07 17.50 -0.24
N ASP A 239 -3.92 18.42 0.21
CA ASP A 239 -4.08 19.73 -0.42
C ASP A 239 -2.80 20.58 -0.35
N GLU A 240 -2.11 20.62 0.79
CA GLU A 240 -0.84 21.34 0.91
C GLU A 240 0.23 20.75 0.00
N VAL A 241 0.31 19.43 -0.09
CA VAL A 241 1.27 18.76 -0.96
C VAL A 241 0.96 19.05 -2.43
N LEU A 242 -0.30 19.03 -2.85
CA LEU A 242 -0.65 19.36 -4.23
C LEU A 242 -0.41 20.84 -4.54
N ARG A 243 -0.81 21.76 -3.65
CA ARG A 243 -0.65 23.22 -3.81
C ARG A 243 0.79 23.69 -3.82
N ALA A 244 1.69 23.02 -3.09
CA ALA A 244 3.11 23.36 -3.08
C ALA A 244 3.79 23.31 -4.45
N HIS A 245 3.13 22.72 -5.45
CA HIS A 245 3.63 22.61 -6.82
C HIS A 245 2.89 23.50 -7.83
N SER A 246 1.92 24.30 -7.36
CA SER A 246 1.24 25.35 -8.13
C SER A 246 2.02 26.67 -8.01
N LEU A 247 2.18 27.44 -9.10
CA LEU A 247 2.90 28.72 -9.08
C LEU A 247 2.18 29.77 -8.24
N ASP A 248 0.85 29.72 -8.20
CA ASP A 248 0.01 30.62 -7.40
C ASP A 248 -0.15 30.17 -5.95
N GLY A 249 0.23 28.94 -5.61
CA GLY A 249 0.04 28.34 -4.28
C GLY A 249 -1.42 28.10 -3.87
N GLU A 250 -2.38 28.46 -4.72
CA GLU A 250 -3.82 28.38 -4.45
C GLU A 250 -4.48 27.27 -5.28
N GLY A 251 -3.96 27.01 -6.49
CA GLY A 251 -4.43 25.98 -7.40
C GLY A 251 -3.77 24.60 -7.22
N TYR A 252 -4.23 23.63 -8.01
CA TYR A 252 -3.67 22.27 -8.06
C TYR A 252 -2.82 22.03 -9.33
N GLY A 253 -2.31 23.10 -9.94
CA GLY A 253 -1.41 23.02 -11.08
C GLY A 253 -0.08 22.38 -10.69
N PHE A 254 0.48 21.50 -11.53
CA PHE A 254 1.85 20.99 -11.34
C PHE A 254 2.81 21.75 -12.26
N GLU A 255 3.11 22.96 -11.83
CA GLU A 255 3.86 23.93 -12.62
C GLU A 255 5.33 23.94 -12.20
N ARG A 256 5.62 23.59 -10.93
CA ARG A 256 6.97 23.54 -10.37
C ARG A 256 7.29 22.19 -9.71
N THR A 257 8.53 21.74 -9.86
CA THR A 257 9.08 20.57 -9.16
C THR A 257 10.46 20.90 -8.62
N VAL A 258 10.79 20.39 -7.43
CA VAL A 258 12.15 20.49 -6.87
C VAL A 258 12.83 19.14 -7.00
N VAL A 259 13.93 19.10 -7.74
CA VAL A 259 14.76 17.91 -7.93
C VAL A 259 16.07 18.14 -7.17
N PRO A 260 16.31 17.45 -6.04
CA PRO A 260 17.57 17.57 -5.33
C PRO A 260 18.68 16.93 -6.17
N MET A 261 19.59 17.76 -6.69
CA MET A 261 20.78 17.30 -7.39
C MET A 261 21.97 17.24 -6.43
N ARG A 262 22.75 16.15 -6.49
CA ARG A 262 24.14 16.15 -6.03
C ARG A 262 25.03 16.35 -7.25
N LEU A 263 25.89 17.36 -7.19
CA LEU A 263 27.07 17.40 -8.04
C LEU A 263 28.00 16.27 -7.55
N LEU A 264 28.43 15.41 -8.48
CA LEU A 264 29.46 14.40 -8.23
C LEU A 264 30.80 15.06 -7.92
#